data_AF-A0A7X8B338-F1
#
_entry.id   AF-A0A7X8B338-F1
#
_cell.length_a   1.000
_cell.length_b   1.000
_cell.length_c   1.000
_cell.angle_alpha   90.00
_cell.angle_beta   90.00
_cell.angle_gamma   90.00
#
_symmetry.space_group_name_H-M   'P 1'
#
loop_
_entity.id
_entity.type
_entity.pdbx_description
1 polymer ?
#
loop_
_entity_poly.entity_id
_entity_poly.type
_entity_poly.pdbx_seq_one_letter_code
_entity_poly.pdbx_strand_id
1 'polypeptide(L)' 'MIGGIGMPELIIILVIVLVIFGAGKLPEIGAGLGKGIKNFKKATTDPLDLHQPEKTDKIEEKQSPSD' A
#
# COMPACT_ATOMS: atom_id res chain seq x y z
N MET A 1 -5.79 30.92 20.71
CA MET A 1 -4.86 29.80 20.97
C MET A 1 -5.62 28.48 20.90
N ILE A 2 -5.83 27.98 19.68
CA ILE A 2 -6.17 26.57 19.40
C ILE A 2 -5.52 26.33 18.03
N GLY A 3 -4.21 26.07 18.03
CA GLY A 3 -3.53 25.54 16.86
C GLY A 3 -3.85 24.06 16.83
N GLY A 4 -4.62 23.61 15.83
CA GLY A 4 -4.82 22.19 15.59
C GLY A 4 -3.47 21.49 15.41
N ILE A 5 -3.44 20.17 15.63
CA ILE A 5 -2.26 19.34 15.40
C ILE A 5 -1.72 19.69 14.01
N GLY A 6 -0.57 20.38 13.98
CA GLY A 6 0.05 20.83 12.76
C GLY A 6 0.74 19.68 12.06
N MET A 7 1.20 19.95 10.85
CA MET A 7 2.06 19.01 10.12
C MET A 7 3.29 18.58 10.94
N PRO A 8 3.96 19.46 11.72
CA PRO A 8 5.10 19.07 12.56
C PRO A 8 4.74 18.03 13.62
N GLU A 9 3.64 18.20 14.34
CA GLU A 9 3.19 17.26 15.37
C GLU A 9 2.82 15.89 14.79
N LEU A 10 2.16 15.86 13.61
CA LEU A 10 1.88 14.61 12.91
C LEU A 10 3.16 13.86 12.51
N ILE A 11 4.20 14.58 12.07
CA ILE A 11 5.50 13.99 11.74
C ILE A 11 6.15 13.38 12.98
N ILE A 12 6.12 14.07 14.13
CA ILE A 12 6.66 13.53 15.38
C ILE A 12 5.94 12.24 15.79
N ILE A 13 4.60 12.22 15.71
CA ILE A 13 3.81 11.02 16.00
C ILE A 13 4.17 9.89 15.04
N LEU A 14 4.29 10.19 13.74
CA LEU A 14 4.68 9.22 12.73
C LEU A 14 6.05 8.62 13.04
N VAL A 15 7.03 9.43 13.43
CA VAL A 15 8.36 8.95 13.82
C VAL A 15 8.29 8.01 15.03
N ILE A 16 7.49 8.33 16.05
CA ILE A 16 7.32 7.45 17.22
C ILE A 16 6.72 6.11 16.81
N VAL A 17 5.68 6.12 15.97
CA VAL A 17 5.07 4.89 15.42
C VAL A 17 6.10 4.11 14.61
N LEU A 18 6.91 4.78 13.78
CA LEU A 18 7.98 4.14 13.01
C LEU A 18 9.06 3.50 13.88
N VAL A 19 9.37 4.05 15.05
CA VAL A 19 10.33 3.46 15.99
C VAL A 19 9.76 2.19 16.64
N ILE A 20 8.48 2.20 17.01
CA ILE A 20 7.82 1.05 17.66
C ILE A 20 7.59 -0.08 16.65
N PHE A 21 7.06 0.22 15.47
CA PHE A 21 6.67 -0.78 14.47
C PHE A 21 7.79 -1.07 13.47
N GLY A 22 8.72 -0.13 13.26
CA GLY A 22 9.75 -0.20 12.22
C GLY A 22 9.27 0.36 10.87
N ALA A 23 10.19 0.97 10.11
CA ALA A 23 9.90 1.54 8.79
C ALA A 23 9.46 0.52 7.74
N GLY A 24 9.83 -0.75 7.90
CA GLY A 24 9.39 -1.83 7.00
C GLY A 24 7.95 -2.31 7.22
N LYS A 25 7.37 -2.12 8.42
CA LYS A 25 6.03 -2.65 8.73
C LYS A 25 4.90 -1.81 8.16
N LEU A 26 5.06 -0.48 8.07
CA LEU A 26 4.07 0.39 7.46
C LEU A 26 3.77 0.06 5.98
N PRO A 27 4.77 -0.10 5.08
CA PRO A 27 4.50 -0.48 3.69
C PRO A 27 3.93 -1.89 3.56
N GLU A 28 4.34 -2.84 4.41
CA GLU A 28 3.79 -4.21 4.45
C GLU A 28 2.29 -4.20 4.77
N ILE A 29 1.89 -3.48 5.82
CA ILE A 29 0.49 -3.31 6.22
C ILE A 29 -0.28 -2.51 5.16
N GLY A 30 0.31 -1.43 4.63
CA GLY A 30 -0.28 -0.59 3.60
C GLY A 30 -0.56 -1.35 2.30
N ALA A 31 0.33 -2.26 1.89
CA ALA A 31 0.13 -3.10 0.72
C ALA A 31 -1.06 -4.06 0.90
N GLY A 32 -1.19 -4.68 2.08
CA GLY A 32 -2.34 -5.53 2.40
C GLY A 32 -3.65 -4.77 2.43
N LEU A 33 -3.69 -3.64 3.15
CA LEU A 33 -4.86 -2.75 3.22
C LEU A 33 -5.23 -2.19 1.83
N GLY A 34 -4.25 -1.79 1.04
CA GLY A 34 -4.44 -1.26 -0.31
C GLY A 34 -5.09 -2.27 -1.25
N LYS A 35 -4.62 -3.54 -1.22
CA LYS A 35 -5.25 -4.64 -1.98
C LYS A 35 -6.69 -4.87 -1.51
N GLY A 36 -6.94 -4.87 -0.20
CA GLY A 36 -8.27 -5.02 0.38
C GLY A 36 -9.24 -3.91 -0.07
N ILE A 37 -8.83 -2.65 0.06
CA ILE A 37 -9.62 -1.47 -0.35
C ILE A 37 -9.89 -1.51 -1.87
N LYS A 38 -8.88 -1.86 -2.69
CA LYS A 38 -9.03 -1.99 -4.14
C LYS A 38 -10.07 -3.04 -4.50
N ASN A 39 -10.01 -4.21 -3.87
CA ASN A 39 -10.95 -5.31 -4.11
C ASN A 39 -12.35 -4.96 -3.62
N PHE A 40 -12.47 -4.31 -2.46
CA PHE A 40 -13.73 -3.82 -1.91
C PHE A 40 -14.39 -2.78 -2.84
N LYS A 41 -13.61 -1.80 -3.32
CA LYS A 41 -14.07 -0.81 -4.29
C LYS A 41 -14.54 -1.46 -5.58
N LYS A 42 -13.79 -2.45 -6.11
CA LYS A 42 -14.17 -3.17 -7.33
C LYS A 42 -15.50 -3.91 -7.16
N ALA A 43 -15.67 -4.65 -6.06
CA ALA A 43 -16.89 -5.39 -5.77
C ALA A 43 -18.12 -4.48 -5.53
N THR A 44 -17.91 -3.29 -4.96
CA THR A 44 -19.00 -2.34 -4.68
C THR A 44 -19.37 -1.47 -5.89
N THR A 45 -18.42 -1.22 -6.80
CA THR A 45 -18.62 -0.31 -7.94
C THR A 45 -19.05 -1.03 -9.21
N ASP A 46 -18.71 -2.31 -9.39
CA ASP A 46 -19.02 -3.07 -10.63
C ASP A 46 -19.70 -4.42 -10.33
N PRO A 47 -21.03 -4.53 -10.58
CA PRO A 47 -21.73 -5.82 -10.55
C PRO A 47 -21.45 -6.73 -11.76
N LEU A 48 -20.77 -6.25 -12.82
CA LEU A 48 -20.76 -6.92 -14.13
C LEU A 48 -19.38 -7.43 -14.63
N ASP A 49 -18.26 -7.13 -13.97
CA ASP A 49 -16.93 -7.52 -14.46
C ASP A 49 -16.08 -8.28 -13.43
N LEU A 50 -16.52 -9.52 -13.15
CA LEU A 50 -15.78 -10.49 -12.34
C LEU A 50 -14.65 -11.21 -13.09
N HIS A 51 -14.33 -10.82 -14.34
CA HIS A 51 -13.23 -11.39 -15.13
C HIS A 51 -12.13 -10.36 -15.40
N GLN A 52 -11.36 -10.02 -14.37
CA GLN A 52 -10.01 -9.50 -14.64
C GLN A 52 -9.01 -10.30 -13.80
N PRO A 53 -8.24 -11.22 -14.41
CA PRO A 53 -7.20 -11.92 -13.69
C PRO A 53 -6.17 -10.91 -13.22
N GLU A 54 -5.83 -11.05 -11.95
CA GLU A 54 -4.75 -10.37 -11.27
C GLU A 54 -3.47 -10.46 -12.13
N LYS A 55 -2.95 -9.32 -12.61
CA LYS A 55 -1.56 -9.25 -13.05
C LYS A 55 -0.69 -9.30 -11.81
N THR A 56 -0.49 -10.50 -11.30
CA THR A 56 0.59 -10.86 -10.39
C THR A 56 1.91 -10.65 -11.15
N ASP A 57 2.72 -9.74 -10.62
CA ASP A 57 4.17 -9.67 -10.68
C ASP A 57 4.86 -10.08 -12.00
N LYS A 58 5.20 -9.07 -12.81
CA LYS A 58 6.34 -9.15 -13.73
C LYS A 58 7.60 -8.66 -13.00
N ILE A 59 8.20 -9.51 -12.19
CA ILE A 59 9.59 -9.38 -11.75
C ILE A 59 10.22 -10.78 -11.91
N GLU A 60 11.40 -10.83 -12.53
CA GLU A 60 12.11 -12.00 -13.10
C GLU A 60 11.49 -12.58 -14.38
N GLU A 61 12.14 -12.55 -15.54
CA GLU A 61 13.50 -13.03 -15.83
C GLU A 61 14.17 -12.16 -16.91
N LYS A 62 15.22 -11.42 -16.54
CA LYS A 62 16.18 -10.82 -17.48
C LYS A 62 17.37 -11.77 -17.60
N GLN A 63 17.16 -12.95 -18.19
CA GLN A 63 18.22 -13.80 -18.72
C GLN A 63 17.93 -14.08 -20.18
N SER A 64 18.46 -13.21 -21.05
CA SER A 64 18.81 -13.60 -22.41
C SER A 64 20.34 -13.64 -22.41
N PRO A 65 20.98 -14.82 -22.30
CA PRO A 65 22.26 -15.01 -22.95
C PRO A 65 21.97 -14.97 -24.45
N SER A 66 22.20 -13.82 -25.05
CA SER A 66 22.41 -13.73 -26.49
C SER A 66 23.89 -14.03 -26.71
N ASP A 67 24.14 -15.03 -27.56
CA ASP A 67 25.41 -15.58 -28.04
C ASP A 67 25.95 -16.82 -27.31
#